data_AF-A0A920SFF3-F1
#
_entry.id   AF-A0A920SFF3-F1
#
_cell.length_a   1.000
_cell.length_b   1.000
_cell.length_c   1.000
_cell.angle_alpha   90.00
_cell.angle_beta   90.00
_cell.angle_gamma   90.00
#
_symmetry.space_group_name_H-M   'P 1'
#
loop_
_entity.id
_entity.type
_entity.pdbx_description
1 polymer ?
#
loop_
_entity_poly.entity_id
_entity_poly.type
_entity_poly.pdbx_seq_one_letter_code
_entity_poly.pdbx_strand_id
1 'polypeptide(L)' 'MKAQMKAADRSAAALAVIVGEDEKAAGTVIVRDLRGDSGQETVTRDQMIQTLRTRLR' A
#
# COMPACT_ATOMS: atom_id res chain seq x y z
N MET A 1 12.14 -9.39 -9.44
CA MET A 1 11.20 -9.15 -8.30
C MET A 1 11.87 -8.89 -6.93
N LYS A 2 13.07 -9.40 -6.61
CA LYS A 2 13.76 -9.10 -5.32
C LYS A 2 14.18 -7.63 -5.13
N ALA A 3 14.45 -6.91 -6.22
CA ALA A 3 14.96 -5.54 -6.16
C ALA A 3 13.90 -4.50 -5.76
N GLN A 4 12.63 -4.73 -6.12
CA GLN A 4 11.53 -3.80 -5.81
C GLN A 4 11.15 -3.85 -4.33
N MET A 5 11.13 -5.04 -3.71
CA MET A 5 10.97 -5.16 -2.25
C MET A 5 12.11 -4.47 -1.50
N LYS A 6 13.36 -4.67 -1.93
CA LYS A 6 14.53 -4.03 -1.30
C LYS A 6 14.53 -2.50 -1.44
N ALA A 7 13.98 -1.97 -2.54
CA ALA A 7 13.80 -0.53 -2.73
C ALA A 7 12.68 0.02 -1.85
N ALA A 8 11.59 -0.73 -1.65
CA ALA A 8 10.51 -0.38 -0.73
C ALA A 8 10.99 -0.37 0.73
N ASP A 9 11.75 -1.39 1.17
CA ASP A 9 12.36 -1.40 2.51
C ASP A 9 13.34 -0.25 2.71
N ARG A 10 14.14 0.07 1.68
CA ARG A 10 15.10 1.18 1.71
C ARG A 10 14.44 2.55 1.60
N SER A 11 13.17 2.63 1.20
CA SER A 11 12.44 3.89 1.09
C SER A 11 12.12 4.52 2.45
N ALA A 12 12.27 3.77 3.54
CA ALA A 12 11.83 4.15 4.88
C ALA A 12 10.35 4.61 4.91
N ALA A 13 9.54 4.25 3.91
CA ALA A 13 8.12 4.60 3.91
C ALA A 13 7.39 3.85 5.02
N ALA A 14 6.37 4.50 5.61
CA ALA A 14 5.50 3.83 6.57
C ALA A 14 4.57 2.82 5.89
N LEU A 15 4.16 3.11 4.65
CA LEU A 15 3.15 2.35 3.91
C LEU A 15 3.63 2.11 2.48
N ALA A 16 3.26 0.95 1.92
CA ALA A 16 3.38 0.61 0.52
C ALA A 16 2.00 0.46 -0.11
N VAL A 17 1.78 1.10 -1.26
CA VAL A 17 0.57 0.92 -2.06
C VAL A 17 0.90 0.04 -3.26
N ILE A 18 0.17 -1.05 -3.42
CA ILE A 18 0.32 -2.03 -4.48
C ILE A 18 -0.90 -1.91 -5.39
N VAL A 19 -0.64 -1.68 -6.66
CA VAL A 19 -1.67 -1.60 -7.72
C VAL A 19 -1.23 -2.49 -8.86
N GLY A 20 -1.82 -3.66 -8.97
CA GLY A 20 -1.71 -4.54 -10.13
C GLY A 20 -2.78 -4.25 -11.18
N GLU A 21 -2.84 -5.08 -12.22
CA GLU A 21 -3.89 -4.99 -13.23
C GLU A 21 -5.26 -5.28 -12.66
N ASP A 22 -5.38 -6.27 -11.78
CA ASP A 22 -6.64 -6.65 -11.16
C ASP A 22 -7.18 -5.53 -10.26
N GLU A 23 -6.33 -4.93 -9.43
CA GLU A 23 -6.69 -3.77 -8.60
C GLU A 23 -7.14 -2.59 -9.48
N LYS A 24 -6.42 -2.34 -10.58
CA LYS A 24 -6.77 -1.29 -11.53
C LYS A 24 -8.10 -1.55 -12.22
N ALA A 25 -8.41 -2.80 -12.56
CA ALA A 25 -9.68 -3.19 -13.18
C ALA A 25 -10.84 -3.15 -12.18
N ALA A 26 -10.60 -3.55 -10.93
CA ALA A 26 -11.59 -3.55 -9.86
C ALA A 26 -11.80 -2.18 -9.19
N GLY A 27 -10.94 -1.20 -9.48
CA GLY A 27 -10.97 0.12 -8.83
C GLY A 27 -10.57 0.06 -7.35
N THR A 28 -9.77 -0.93 -6.97
CA THR A 28 -9.23 -1.13 -5.63
C THR A 28 -7.73 -0.93 -5.64
N VAL A 29 -7.11 -0.90 -4.46
CA VAL A 29 -5.66 -0.87 -4.26
C VAL A 29 -5.34 -1.63 -2.98
N ILE A 30 -4.15 -2.22 -2.89
CA ILE A 30 -3.71 -2.89 -1.66
C ILE A 30 -2.76 -1.96 -0.92
N VAL A 31 -3.07 -1.64 0.33
CA VAL A 31 -2.23 -0.86 1.23
C VAL A 31 -1.58 -1.81 2.22
N ARG A 32 -0.26 -1.93 2.14
CA ARG A 32 0.56 -2.74 3.04
C ARG A 32 1.33 -1.84 3.99
N ASP A 33 1.27 -2.15 5.28
CA ASP A 33 2.14 -1.51 6.27
C ASP A 33 3.55 -2.11 6.21
N LEU A 34 4.57 -1.24 6.18
CA LEU A 34 5.97 -1.65 6.19
C LEU A 34 6.64 -1.45 7.56
N ARG A 35 6.04 -0.66 8.45
CA ARG A 35 6.60 -0.34 9.77
C ARG A 35 5.83 -0.98 10.92
N GLY A 36 4.57 -1.33 10.71
CA GLY A 36 3.68 -1.95 11.71
C GLY A 36 3.29 -3.39 11.37
N ASP A 37 2.51 -3.98 12.28
CA ASP A 37 1.97 -5.35 12.17
C ASP A 37 0.59 -5.38 11.48
N SER A 38 0.15 -4.24 10.91
CA SER A 38 -1.19 -4.08 10.31
C SER A 38 -1.37 -4.83 8.99
N GLY A 39 -0.37 -5.60 8.55
CA GLY A 39 -0.47 -6.49 7.39
C GLY A 39 -0.74 -5.76 6.07
N GLN A 40 -1.48 -6.42 5.18
CA GLN A 40 -1.94 -5.86 3.92
C GLN A 40 -3.47 -5.80 3.90
N GLU A 41 -4.04 -4.69 3.44
CA GLU A 41 -5.48 -4.48 3.34
C GLU A 41 -5.84 -3.97 1.96
N THR A 42 -6.90 -4.53 1.36
CA THR A 42 -7.45 -4.04 0.10
C THR A 42 -8.46 -2.93 0.39
N VAL A 43 -8.22 -1.75 -0.15
CA VAL A 43 -9.11 -0.59 -0.03
C VAL A 43 -9.57 -0.14 -1.40
N THR A 44 -10.74 0.49 -1.47
CA THR A 44 -11.19 1.08 -2.73
C THR A 44 -10.36 2.32 -3.06
N ARG A 45 -10.24 2.65 -4.34
CA ARG A 45 -9.47 3.81 -4.79
C ARG A 45 -9.98 5.13 -4.21
N ASP A 46 -11.28 5.23 -3.97
CA ASP A 46 -11.88 6.41 -3.32
C ASP A 46 -11.49 6.51 -1.84
N GLN A 47 -11.44 5.39 -1.13
CA GLN A 47 -11.07 5.35 0.28
C GLN A 47 -9.55 5.37 0.50
N MET A 48 -8.74 5.08 -0.53
CA MET A 48 -7.28 5.05 -0.45
C MET A 48 -6.69 6.31 0.19
N ILE A 49 -7.10 7.50 -0.25
CA ILE A 49 -6.57 8.78 0.27
C ILE A 49 -6.89 8.92 1.76
N GLN A 50 -8.12 8.58 2.16
CA GLN A 50 -8.54 8.66 3.56
C GLN A 50 -7.77 7.65 4.43
N THR A 51 -7.64 6.41 3.98
CA THR A 51 -6.88 5.37 4.70
C THR A 51 -5.41 5.76 4.86
N LEU A 52 -4.78 6.26 3.79
CA LEU A 52 -3.39 6.76 3.84
C LEU A 52 -3.23 7.89 4.85
N ARG A 53 -4.16 8.87 4.86
CA ARG A 53 -4.13 9.99 5.82
C ARG A 53 -4.31 9.54 7.26
N THR A 54 -5.17 8.56 7.52
CA THR A 54 -5.38 8.01 8.87
C THR A 54 -4.15 7.26 9.37
N ARG A 55 -3.49 6.48 8.50
CA ARG A 55 -2.33 5.66 8.87
C ARG A 55 -1.01 6.43 8.94
N LEU A 56 -0.87 7.55 8.22
CA LEU A 56 0.31 8.43 8.28
C LEU A 56 0.25 9.46 9.42
N ARG A 57 -0.84 9.51 10.19
CA ARG A 57 -1.07 10.53 11.21
C ARG A 57 -0.44 10.18 12.55
#